data_AF-A0A9D4E0V6-F1
#
_entry.id   AF-A0A9D4E0V6-F1
#
_cell.length_a   1.000
_cell.length_b   1.000
_cell.length_c   1.000
_cell.angle_alpha   90.00
_cell.angle_beta   90.00
_cell.angle_gamma   90.00
#
_symmetry.space_group_name_H-M   'P 1'
#
loop_
_entity.id
_entity.type
_entity.pdbx_description
1 polymer ?
#
loop_
_entity_poly.entity_id
_entity_poly.type
_entity_poly.pdbx_seq_one_letter_code
_entity_poly.pdbx_strand_id
1 'polypeptide(L)'
;MCGSLATPYWASQLYITGNVPRLTQQVAWHCYKGAGWGDLRKNIEMAVLFNNAPNVAVINMGGNDLKVPLKEIFDIMRAEIRYLRDAWPEAILILVDILERGGLNRQDVRKMKRVNRFGRMGVSSTGKSDY
;
A
#
# COMPACT_ATOMS: atom_id res chain seq x y z
N MET A 1 18.59 13.25 2.31
CA MET A 1 19.34 12.21 1.59
C MET A 1 18.56 10.91 1.69
N CYS A 2 17.85 10.50 0.63
CA CYS A 2 17.51 9.08 0.47
C CYS A 2 18.76 8.45 -0.11
N GLY A 3 19.62 7.92 0.77
CA GLY A 3 20.67 7.02 0.31
C GLY A 3 20.03 5.85 -0.43
N SER A 4 20.80 5.18 -1.29
CA SER A 4 20.50 3.80 -1.67
C SER A 4 20.38 2.98 -0.38
N LEU A 5 19.18 2.93 0.19
CA LEU A 5 18.97 2.22 1.44
C LEU A 5 18.92 0.76 1.04
N ALA A 6 20.02 0.09 1.39
CA ALA A 6 20.20 -1.34 1.36
C ALA A 6 18.90 -2.07 1.61
N THR A 7 18.72 -3.17 0.87
CA THR A 7 17.72 -4.20 1.12
C THR A 7 17.45 -4.28 2.63
N PRO A 8 16.21 -4.06 3.08
CA PRO A 8 15.91 -3.97 4.51
C PRO A 8 16.46 -5.21 5.21
N TYR A 9 16.97 -5.06 6.43
CA TYR A 9 17.73 -6.10 7.14
C TYR A 9 17.06 -7.48 7.14
N TRP A 10 15.72 -7.53 7.21
CA TRP A 10 14.95 -8.77 7.11
C TRP A 10 15.04 -9.42 5.72
N ALA A 11 15.06 -8.65 4.62
CA ALA A 11 15.23 -9.15 3.27
C ALA A 11 16.67 -9.66 3.04
N SER A 12 17.66 -8.99 3.62
CA SER A 12 19.06 -9.43 3.63
C SER A 12 19.26 -10.72 4.44
N GLN A 13 18.59 -10.86 5.59
CA GLN A 13 18.58 -12.07 6.41
C GLN A 13 17.97 -13.27 5.68
N LEU A 14 16.87 -13.06 4.96
CA LEU A 14 16.27 -14.11 4.14
C LEU A 14 17.22 -14.56 3.01
N TYR A 15 17.95 -13.63 2.40
CA TYR A 15 18.96 -13.92 1.36
C TYR A 15 20.16 -14.72 1.92
N ILE A 16 20.68 -14.33 3.08
CA ILE A 16 21.82 -15.00 3.74
C ILE A 16 21.44 -16.40 4.24
N THR A 17 20.22 -16.60 4.73
CA THR A 17 19.78 -17.88 5.29
C THR A 17 19.36 -18.90 4.23
N GLY A 18 19.43 -18.57 2.93
CA GLY A 18 19.11 -19.47 1.83
C GLY A 18 17.63 -19.85 1.73
N ASN A 19 16.77 -19.26 2.56
CA ASN A 19 15.34 -19.56 2.65
C ASN A 19 14.47 -18.57 1.87
N VAL A 20 15.04 -17.71 1.01
CA VAL A 20 14.23 -17.05 -0.02
C VAL A 20 13.91 -18.11 -1.06
N PRO A 21 12.63 -18.46 -1.32
CA PRO A 21 12.29 -19.04 -2.60
C PRO A 21 12.94 -18.16 -3.65
N ARG A 22 13.67 -18.71 -4.62
CA ARG A 22 14.16 -17.89 -5.74
C ARG A 22 12.94 -17.16 -6.27
N LEU A 23 12.85 -15.85 -5.99
CA LEU A 23 11.85 -14.98 -6.59
C LEU A 23 12.29 -14.87 -8.03
N THR A 24 11.95 -15.87 -8.83
CA THR A 24 12.08 -15.87 -10.29
C THR A 24 11.16 -14.82 -10.91
N GLN A 25 10.27 -14.22 -10.12
CA GLN A 25 9.41 -13.10 -10.46
C GLN A 25 10.11 -11.77 -10.18
N GLN A 26 10.05 -10.85 -11.15
CA GLN A 26 10.53 -9.48 -11.01
C GLN A 26 9.81 -8.78 -9.85
N VAL A 27 10.56 -8.41 -8.81
CA VAL A 27 10.04 -7.60 -7.71
C VAL A 27 10.41 -6.15 -7.95
N ALA A 28 9.40 -5.30 -8.13
CA ALA A 28 9.58 -3.86 -8.21
C ALA A 28 9.27 -3.21 -6.86
N TRP A 29 10.20 -2.37 -6.36
CA TRP A 29 10.04 -1.62 -5.11
C TRP A 29 9.89 -0.14 -5.43
N HIS A 30 8.77 0.45 -5.03
CA HIS A 30 8.50 1.88 -5.20
C HIS A 30 8.25 2.53 -3.84
N CYS A 31 9.07 3.52 -3.49
CA CYS A 31 8.98 4.23 -2.21
C CYS A 31 8.92 5.74 -2.44
N TYR A 32 7.78 6.34 -2.08
CA TYR A 32 7.52 7.77 -2.25
C TYR A 32 7.42 8.44 -0.88
N LYS A 33 8.48 9.13 -0.49
CA LYS A 33 8.55 9.79 0.83
C LYS A 33 7.48 10.88 0.92
N GLY A 34 6.68 10.84 1.98
CA GLY A 34 5.65 11.85 2.23
C GLY A 34 4.34 11.62 1.46
N ALA A 35 4.28 10.60 0.60
CA ALA A 35 3.07 10.31 -0.17
C ALA A 35 1.90 9.92 0.73
N GLY A 36 0.72 10.45 0.41
CA GLY A 36 -0.56 10.05 0.95
C GLY A 36 -1.35 9.23 -0.06
N TRP A 37 -2.54 8.78 0.33
CA TRP A 37 -3.42 8.02 -0.56
C TRP A 37 -3.76 8.78 -1.85
N GLY A 38 -3.88 10.11 -1.79
CA GLY A 38 -4.17 10.94 -2.97
C GLY A 38 -3.05 10.94 -4.03
N ASP A 39 -1.85 10.50 -3.68
CA ASP A 39 -0.71 10.42 -4.60
C ASP A 39 -0.61 9.06 -5.31
N LEU A 40 -1.41 8.06 -4.90
CA LEU A 40 -1.23 6.67 -5.35
C LEU A 40 -1.33 6.55 -6.86
N ARG A 41 -2.43 7.01 -7.47
CA ARG A 41 -2.62 7.01 -8.93
C ARG A 41 -1.44 7.58 -9.69
N LYS A 42 -1.01 8.79 -9.35
CA LYS A 42 0.13 9.47 -10.00
C LYS A 42 1.40 8.63 -9.90
N ASN A 43 1.60 7.98 -8.77
CA ASN A 43 2.80 7.18 -8.50
C ASN A 43 2.84 5.84 -9.24
N ILE A 44 1.69 5.33 -9.72
CA ILE A 44 1.59 4.06 -10.46
C ILE A 44 1.16 4.23 -11.91
N GLU A 45 0.83 5.44 -12.35
CA GLU A 45 0.30 5.76 -13.66
C GLU A 45 1.14 5.14 -14.79
N MET A 46 2.46 5.25 -14.70
CA MET A 46 3.36 4.66 -15.72
C MET A 46 3.26 3.13 -15.78
N ALA A 47 3.13 2.46 -14.63
CA ALA A 47 2.97 1.00 -14.61
C ALA A 47 1.62 0.58 -15.21
N VAL A 48 0.58 1.38 -14.99
CA VAL A 48 -0.75 1.17 -15.60
C VAL A 48 -0.70 1.40 -17.12
N LEU A 49 -0.10 2.50 -17.58
CA LEU A 49 -0.01 2.86 -19.00
C LEU A 49 0.74 1.82 -19.83
N PHE A 50 1.80 1.23 -19.29
CA PHE A 50 2.57 0.18 -19.96
C PHE A 50 2.03 -1.24 -19.73
N ASN A 51 0.81 -1.37 -19.18
CA ASN A 51 0.16 -2.64 -18.86
C ASN A 51 1.06 -3.61 -18.05
N ASN A 52 1.89 -3.05 -17.17
CA ASN A 52 2.80 -3.82 -16.33
C ASN A 52 2.10 -4.18 -15.01
N ALA A 53 1.08 -5.04 -15.11
CA ALA A 53 0.28 -5.46 -13.97
C ALA A 53 1.06 -6.47 -13.10
N PRO A 54 1.20 -6.23 -11.79
CA PRO A 54 1.80 -7.21 -10.89
C PRO A 54 0.79 -8.34 -10.59
N ASN A 55 1.28 -9.56 -10.32
CA ASN A 55 0.41 -10.60 -9.76
C ASN A 55 -0.03 -10.27 -8.33
N VAL A 56 0.85 -9.60 -7.58
CA VAL A 56 0.59 -9.17 -6.19
C VAL A 56 1.09 -7.73 -6.02
N ALA A 57 0.21 -6.84 -5.57
CA ALA A 57 0.56 -5.46 -5.23
C ALA A 57 0.45 -5.26 -3.71
N VAL A 58 1.58 -4.97 -3.07
CA VAL A 58 1.65 -4.67 -1.63
C VAL A 58 1.72 -3.16 -1.43
N ILE A 59 0.72 -2.59 -0.78
CA ILE A 59 0.56 -1.14 -0.61
C ILE A 59 0.65 -0.79 0.87
N ASN A 60 1.64 0.03 1.22
CA ASN A 60 1.82 0.56 2.57
C ASN A 60 1.79 2.09 2.53
N MET A 61 0.62 2.67 2.79
CA MET A 61 0.36 4.11 2.68
C MET A 61 -0.65 4.55 3.75
N GLY A 62 -0.87 5.86 3.91
CA GLY A 62 -1.89 6.40 4.83
C GLY A 62 -1.35 7.10 6.08
N GLY A 63 -0.08 6.88 6.43
CA GLY A 63 0.52 7.50 7.62
C GLY A 63 0.57 9.04 7.54
N ASN A 64 0.78 9.59 6.34
CA ASN A 64 0.80 11.04 6.11
C ASN A 64 -0.61 11.65 6.05
N ASP A 65 -1.62 10.84 5.73
CA ASP A 65 -3.01 11.26 5.64
C ASP A 65 -3.68 11.40 7.01
N LEU A 66 -3.01 11.01 8.12
CA LEU A 66 -3.60 11.09 9.46
C LEU A 66 -4.01 12.52 9.88
N LYS A 67 -3.55 13.57 9.20
CA LYS A 67 -3.99 14.95 9.41
C LYS A 67 -5.28 15.31 8.64
N VAL A 68 -5.62 14.57 7.59
CA VAL A 68 -6.77 14.80 6.68
C VAL A 68 -8.06 14.27 7.32
N PRO A 69 -9.22 14.94 7.25
CA PRO A 69 -10.48 14.43 7.80
C PRO A 69 -10.77 12.96 7.45
N LEU A 70 -11.24 12.18 8.43
CA LEU A 70 -11.38 10.73 8.24
C LEU A 70 -12.30 10.33 7.08
N LYS A 71 -13.38 11.09 6.87
CA LYS A 71 -14.30 10.87 5.75
C LYS A 71 -13.58 11.03 4.41
N GLU A 72 -12.79 12.09 4.27
CA GLU A 72 -12.01 12.38 3.08
C GLU A 72 -10.97 11.29 2.80
N ILE A 73 -10.26 10.81 3.83
CA ILE A 73 -9.36 9.65 3.68
C ILE A 73 -10.11 8.44 3.13
N PHE A 74 -11.29 8.12 3.67
CA PHE A 74 -12.06 6.98 3.20
C PHE A 74 -12.54 7.14 1.76
N ASP A 75 -12.96 8.35 1.38
CA ASP A 75 -13.42 8.64 0.03
C ASP A 75 -12.26 8.50 -0.98
N ILE A 76 -11.07 9.03 -0.64
CA ILE A 76 -9.84 8.85 -1.44
C ILE A 76 -9.46 7.37 -1.52
N MET A 77 -9.41 6.67 -0.38
CA MET A 77 -9.07 5.24 -0.36
C MET A 77 -10.00 4.41 -1.26
N ARG A 78 -11.33 4.66 -1.24
CA ARG A 78 -12.26 3.96 -2.13
C ARG A 78 -11.95 4.24 -3.59
N ALA A 79 -11.73 5.50 -3.94
CA ALA A 79 -11.43 5.89 -5.32
C ALA A 79 -10.14 5.23 -5.83
N GLU A 80 -9.10 5.21 -5.01
CA GLU A 80 -7.79 4.67 -5.38
C GLU A 80 -7.77 3.13 -5.41
N ILE A 81 -8.45 2.46 -4.47
CA ILE A 81 -8.63 1.01 -4.51
C ILE A 81 -9.43 0.61 -5.75
N ARG A 82 -10.49 1.36 -6.08
CA ARG A 82 -11.26 1.12 -7.31
C ARG A 82 -10.38 1.27 -8.56
N TYR A 83 -9.63 2.36 -8.65
CA TYR A 83 -8.70 2.59 -9.76
C TYR A 83 -7.70 1.43 -9.92
N LEU A 84 -7.11 0.94 -8.82
CA LEU A 84 -6.22 -0.22 -8.85
C LEU A 84 -6.89 -1.49 -9.35
N ARG A 85 -8.14 -1.74 -8.94
CA ARG A 85 -8.91 -2.91 -9.39
C ARG A 85 -9.28 -2.81 -10.87
N ASP A 86 -9.62 -1.62 -11.34
CA ASP A 86 -9.93 -1.38 -12.74
C ASP A 86 -8.67 -1.52 -13.60
N ALA A 87 -7.53 -1.03 -13.12
CA ALA A 87 -6.24 -1.12 -13.82
C ALA A 87 -5.66 -2.55 -13.84
N TRP A 88 -5.75 -3.26 -12.71
CA TRP A 88 -5.16 -4.58 -12.52
C TRP A 88 -6.17 -5.56 -11.91
N PRO A 89 -7.17 -6.00 -12.68
CA PRO A 89 -8.29 -6.81 -12.18
C PRO A 89 -7.84 -8.14 -11.57
N GLU A 90 -6.81 -8.76 -12.15
CA GLU A 90 -6.27 -10.06 -11.71
C GLU A 90 -5.22 -9.96 -10.60
N ALA A 91 -4.83 -8.74 -10.19
CA ALA A 91 -3.81 -8.56 -9.17
C ALA A 91 -4.38 -8.81 -7.76
N ILE A 92 -3.62 -9.54 -6.94
CA ILE A 92 -3.88 -9.66 -5.51
C ILE A 92 -3.41 -8.36 -4.83
N LEU A 93 -4.35 -7.58 -4.31
CA LEU A 93 -4.04 -6.36 -3.56
C LEU A 93 -3.88 -6.68 -2.07
N ILE A 94 -2.74 -6.33 -1.50
CA ILE A 94 -2.45 -6.44 -0.07
C ILE A 94 -2.25 -5.04 0.49
N LEU A 95 -3.17 -4.60 1.35
CA LEU A 95 -3.01 -3.35 2.09
C LEU A 95 -2.34 -3.64 3.44
N VAL A 96 -1.19 -2.99 3.65
CA VAL A 96 -0.45 -3.07 4.90
C VAL A 96 -0.97 -1.99 5.84
N ASP A 97 -1.25 -2.41 7.08
CA ASP A 97 -1.66 -1.52 8.15
C ASP A 97 -0.65 -0.39 8.37
N ILE A 98 -1.15 0.82 8.59
CA ILE A 98 -0.35 1.93 9.10
C ILE A 98 0.19 1.52 10.48
N LEU A 99 1.51 1.58 10.64
CA LEU A 99 2.18 1.27 11.89
C LEU A 99 2.21 2.50 12.80
N GLU A 100 2.09 2.26 14.11
CA GLU A 100 2.25 3.31 15.12
C GLU A 100 3.68 3.83 15.10
N ARG A 101 3.83 5.16 15.11
CA ARG A 101 5.12 5.85 15.14
C ARG A 101 5.19 6.71 16.39
N GLY A 102 6.40 6.88 16.93
CA GLY A 102 6.62 7.83 18.01
C GLY A 102 6.14 9.24 17.63
N GLY A 103 5.46 9.93 18.54
CA GLY A 103 4.96 11.28 18.33
C GLY A 103 3.51 11.40 17.81
N LEU A 104 2.80 10.28 17.60
CA LEU A 104 1.35 10.33 17.35
C LEU A 104 0.59 10.63 18.65
N ASN A 105 -0.42 11.50 18.56
CA ASN A 105 -1.32 11.73 19.68
C ASN A 105 -2.41 10.63 19.74
N ARG A 106 -3.16 10.57 20.86
CA ARG A 106 -4.24 9.57 21.04
C ARG A 106 -5.31 9.62 19.95
N GLN A 107 -5.59 10.80 19.39
CA GLN A 107 -6.58 10.95 18.32
C GLN A 107 -6.06 10.35 17.01
N ASP A 108 -4.79 10.60 16.67
CA ASP A 108 -4.13 10.03 15.49
C ASP A 108 -4.09 8.51 15.56
N VAL A 109 -3.77 7.93 16.73
CA VAL A 109 -3.78 6.47 16.92
C VAL A 109 -5.18 5.88 16.73
N ARG A 110 -6.22 6.53 17.27
CA ARG A 110 -7.62 6.10 17.06
C ARG A 110 -8.01 6.17 15.58
N LYS A 111 -7.59 7.24 14.90
CA LYS A 111 -7.85 7.46 13.48
C LYS A 111 -7.13 6.42 12.62
N MET A 112 -5.86 6.17 12.88
CA MET A 112 -5.05 5.11 12.27
C MET A 112 -5.75 3.75 12.36
N LYS A 113 -6.21 3.36 13.55
CA LYS A 113 -6.96 2.09 13.73
C LYS A 113 -8.23 2.02 12.87
N ARG A 114 -8.93 3.14 12.68
CA ARG A 114 -10.12 3.21 11.80
C ARG A 114 -9.74 3.12 10.33
N VAL A 115 -8.66 3.77 9.91
CA VAL A 115 -8.12 3.68 8.54
C VAL A 115 -7.68 2.25 8.22
N ASN A 116 -6.92 1.60 9.09
CA ASN A 116 -6.51 0.21 8.92
C ASN A 116 -7.72 -0.74 8.82
N ARG A 117 -8.71 -0.56 9.71
CA ARG A 117 -9.96 -1.33 9.66
C ARG A 117 -10.69 -1.14 8.32
N PHE A 118 -10.76 0.10 7.83
CA PHE A 118 -11.39 0.42 6.56
C PHE A 118 -10.67 -0.24 5.38
N GLY A 119 -9.34 -0.14 5.32
CA GLY A 119 -8.53 -0.78 4.28
C GLY A 119 -8.76 -2.29 4.20
N ARG A 120 -8.79 -2.98 5.36
CA ARG A 120 -9.09 -4.42 5.40
C ARG A 120 -10.46 -4.77 4.82
N MET A 121 -11.49 -3.98 5.15
CA MET A 121 -12.84 -4.20 4.61
C MET A 121 -12.89 -4.01 3.09
N GLY A 122 -12.25 -2.95 2.58
CA GLY A 122 -12.24 -2.62 1.15
C GLY A 122 -11.51 -3.65 0.27
N VAL A 123 -10.56 -4.40 0.82
CA VAL A 123 -9.92 -5.53 0.12
C VAL A 123 -10.76 -6.81 0.25
N SER A 124 -11.43 -7.02 1.39
CA SER A 124 -12.19 -8.25 1.65
C SER A 124 -13.49 -8.37 0.83
N SER A 125 -14.04 -7.26 0.33
CA SER A 125 -15.29 -7.26 -0.46
C SER A 125 -15.14 -7.84 -1.88
N THR A 126 -13.95 -8.29 -2.30
CA THR A 126 -13.73 -8.87 -3.63
C THR A 126 -14.01 -10.39 -3.71
N GLY A 127 -14.88 -10.92 -2.85
CA GLY A 127 -15.40 -12.29 -2.97
C GLY A 127 -16.60 -12.43 -3.91
N LYS A 128 -17.33 -11.33 -4.17
CA LYS A 128 -18.42 -11.19 -5.15
C LYS A 128 -18.88 -9.74 -5.07
N SER A 129 -18.80 -9.03 -6.20
CA SER A 129 -19.38 -7.69 -6.32
C SER A 129 -20.90 -7.84 -6.44
N ASP A 130 -21.62 -7.62 -5.34
CA ASP A 130 -23.05 -7.29 -5.38
C ASP A 130 -23.18 -5.77 -5.21
N TYR A 131 -22.96 -5.06 -6.32
CA TYR A 131 -23.54 -3.74 -6.64
C TYR A 131 -23.81 -3.71 -8.13
#